data_AF-A0A5C1AGD3-F1
#
_entry.id   AF-A0A5C1AGD3-F1
#
_cell.length_a   1.000
_cell.length_b   1.000
_cell.length_c   1.000
_cell.angle_alpha   90.00
_cell.angle_beta   90.00
_cell.angle_gamma   90.00
#
_symmetry.space_group_name_H-M   'P 1'
#
loop_
_entity.id
_entity.type
_entity.pdbx_description
1 polymer ?
#
loop_
_entity_poly.entity_id
_entity_poly.type
_entity_poly.pdbx_seq_one_letter_code
_entity_poly.pdbx_strand_id
1 'polypeptide(L)'
;MLESQRDTIEVGFNQALLARHAWERFHLRLAAAQTLEDALAVVREATPVGSPSYSFYVNLAEFLRTWEPPQHARPEELTAYAELVGQLVAARAITPEAGELITVSLARGMEAARGRSE
;
A
#
# COMPACT_ATOMS: atom_id res chain seq x y z
N MET A 1 -14.57 30.51 20.77
CA MET A 1 -15.10 29.54 19.78
C MET A 1 -14.26 29.43 18.51
N LEU A 2 -13.42 30.43 18.17
CA LEU A 2 -12.52 30.39 17.00
C LEU A 2 -11.22 29.57 17.23
N GLU A 3 -10.72 29.50 18.47
CA GLU A 3 -9.50 28.75 18.80
C GLU A 3 -9.67 27.23 18.61
N SER A 4 -10.81 26.69 19.03
CA SER A 4 -11.14 25.27 18.90
C SER A 4 -11.24 24.78 17.44
N GLN A 5 -11.64 25.65 16.51
CA GLN A 5 -11.65 25.32 15.07
C GLN A 5 -10.25 25.37 14.46
N ARG A 6 -9.38 26.28 14.93
CA ARG A 6 -8.00 26.42 14.43
C ARG A 6 -7.13 25.22 14.84
N ASP A 7 -7.23 24.79 16.09
CA ASP A 7 -6.49 23.62 16.58
C ASP A 7 -6.89 22.34 15.84
N THR A 8 -8.18 22.19 15.53
CA THR A 8 -8.69 21.03 14.77
C THR A 8 -8.15 21.00 13.34
N ILE A 9 -8.07 22.16 12.67
CA ILE A 9 -7.53 22.27 11.30
C ILE A 9 -6.02 21.99 11.27
N GLU A 10 -5.27 22.54 12.23
CA GLU A 10 -3.81 22.34 12.32
C GLU A 10 -3.45 20.87 12.63
N VAL A 11 -4.22 20.19 13.48
CA VAL A 11 -4.05 18.75 13.75
C VAL A 11 -4.36 17.90 12.52
N GLY A 12 -5.46 18.17 11.81
CA GLY A 12 -5.83 17.45 10.60
C GLY A 12 -4.80 17.59 9.47
N PHE A 13 -4.28 18.80 9.27
CA PHE A 13 -3.23 19.07 8.28
C PHE A 13 -1.93 18.33 8.60
N ASN A 14 -1.49 18.35 9.87
CA ASN A 14 -0.29 17.64 10.30
C ASN A 14 -0.40 16.12 10.12
N GLN A 15 -1.58 15.54 10.41
CA GLN A 15 -1.82 14.11 10.20
C GLN A 15 -1.78 13.72 8.71
N ALA A 16 -2.38 14.53 7.84
CA ALA A 16 -2.33 14.30 6.39
C ALA A 16 -0.90 14.36 5.84
N LEU A 17 -0.09 15.31 6.32
CA LEU A 17 1.32 15.43 5.92
C LEU A 17 2.15 14.24 6.42
N LEU A 18 1.95 13.80 7.66
CA LEU A 18 2.62 12.61 8.20
C LEU A 18 2.24 11.35 7.44
N ALA A 19 0.96 11.18 7.10
CA ALA A 19 0.48 10.06 6.29
C ALA A 19 1.08 10.08 4.88
N ARG A 20 1.25 11.27 4.28
CA ARG A 20 1.90 11.42 2.98
C ARG A 20 3.37 11.02 3.03
N HIS A 21 4.14 11.51 3.99
CA HIS A 21 5.55 11.14 4.10
C HIS A 21 5.75 9.67 4.46
N ALA A 22 4.87 9.13 5.30
CA ALA A 22 4.80 7.70 5.58
C ALA A 22 4.60 6.88 4.29
N TRP A 23 3.67 7.32 3.44
CA TRP A 23 3.42 6.70 2.14
C TRP A 23 4.62 6.82 1.20
N GLU A 24 5.20 8.01 1.05
CA GLU A 24 6.36 8.24 0.17
C GLU A 24 7.53 7.32 0.56
N ARG A 25 7.82 7.19 1.86
CA ARG A 25 8.89 6.31 2.36
C ARG A 25 8.58 4.83 2.11
N PHE A 26 7.35 4.41 2.40
CA PHE A 26 6.91 3.03 2.16
C PHE A 26 6.99 2.68 0.67
N HIS A 27 6.46 3.53 -0.19
CA HIS A 27 6.43 3.35 -1.63
C HIS A 27 7.83 3.23 -2.21
N LEU A 28 8.77 4.10 -1.82
CA LEU A 28 10.16 4.02 -2.28
C LEU A 28 10.85 2.70 -1.90
N ARG A 29 10.55 2.17 -0.70
CA ARG A 29 11.09 0.88 -0.27
C ARG A 29 10.48 -0.28 -1.03
N LEU A 30 9.17 -0.24 -1.23
CA LEU A 30 8.47 -1.25 -2.02
C LEU A 30 8.94 -1.27 -3.47
N ALA A 31 9.11 -0.10 -4.09
CA ALA A 31 9.61 0.02 -5.46
C ALA A 31 11.06 -0.46 -5.64
N ALA A 32 11.84 -0.47 -4.56
CA ALA A 32 13.20 -1.02 -4.54
C ALA A 32 13.24 -2.55 -4.34
N ALA A 33 12.11 -3.19 -4.00
CA ALA A 33 12.06 -4.63 -3.78
C ALA A 33 12.12 -5.37 -5.12
N GLN A 34 13.17 -6.15 -5.34
CA GLN A 34 13.34 -6.90 -6.61
C GLN A 34 12.94 -8.36 -6.47
N THR A 35 12.79 -8.84 -5.25
CA THR A 35 12.46 -10.22 -4.91
C THR A 35 11.32 -10.31 -3.92
N LEU A 36 10.73 -11.50 -3.80
CA LEU A 36 9.72 -11.75 -2.77
C LEU A 36 10.31 -11.58 -1.36
N GLU A 37 11.58 -11.90 -1.17
CA GLU A 37 12.27 -11.72 0.11
C GLU A 37 12.41 -10.23 0.46
N ASP A 38 12.73 -9.37 -0.52
CA ASP A 38 12.78 -7.92 -0.31
C ASP A 38 11.41 -7.38 0.10
N ALA A 39 10.34 -7.81 -0.58
CA ALA A 39 8.98 -7.39 -0.25
C ALA A 39 8.57 -7.83 1.17
N LEU A 40 8.93 -9.06 1.58
CA LEU A 40 8.75 -9.54 2.94
C LEU A 40 9.62 -8.78 3.96
N ALA A 41 10.83 -8.33 3.56
CA ALA A 41 11.68 -7.51 4.40
C ALA A 41 11.04 -6.14 4.66
N VAL A 42 10.37 -5.54 3.66
CA VAL A 42 9.56 -4.32 3.86
C VAL A 42 8.47 -4.58 4.91
N VAL A 43 7.72 -5.67 4.83
CA VAL A 43 6.68 -6.01 5.83
C VAL A 43 7.24 -6.14 7.25
N ARG A 44 8.47 -6.66 7.39
CA ARG A 44 9.11 -6.87 8.70
C ARG A 44 9.61 -5.59 9.35
N GLU A 45 9.55 -4.44 8.68
CA GLU A 45 9.84 -3.16 9.30
C GLU A 45 8.79 -2.87 10.37
N ALA A 46 9.12 -3.26 11.60
CA ALA A 46 8.26 -3.11 12.76
C ALA A 46 7.81 -1.65 12.87
N THR A 47 6.52 -1.44 12.63
CA THR A 47 5.91 -0.13 12.72
C THR A 47 4.95 -0.13 13.92
N PRO A 48 5.03 0.84 14.83
CA PRO A 48 4.11 0.91 15.96
C PRO A 48 2.64 0.94 15.50
N VAL A 49 1.81 0.16 16.19
CA VAL A 49 0.35 0.22 16.02
C VAL A 49 -0.13 1.65 16.29
N GLY A 50 -0.98 2.16 15.40
CA GLY A 50 -1.51 3.53 15.47
C GLY A 50 -0.62 4.59 14.80
N SER A 51 0.55 4.23 14.28
CA SER A 51 1.30 5.13 13.41
C SER A 51 0.62 5.30 12.03
N PRO A 52 0.81 6.43 11.35
CA PRO A 52 0.23 6.68 10.02
C PRO A 52 0.65 5.67 8.94
N SER A 53 1.80 4.99 9.10
CA SER A 53 2.30 4.00 8.15
C SER A 53 1.83 2.58 8.43
N TYR A 54 1.29 2.29 9.61
CA TYR A 54 0.99 0.93 10.06
C TYR A 54 0.09 0.16 9.08
N SER A 55 -0.95 0.82 8.54
CA SER A 55 -1.89 0.19 7.60
C SER A 55 -1.23 -0.25 6.30
N PHE A 56 -0.21 0.46 5.80
CA PHE A 56 0.45 0.12 4.52
C PHE A 56 1.21 -1.20 4.65
N TYR A 57 1.90 -1.40 5.78
CA TYR A 57 2.61 -2.65 6.06
C TYR A 57 1.64 -3.82 6.29
N VAL A 58 0.52 -3.59 6.97
CA VAL A 58 -0.52 -4.62 7.16
C VAL A 58 -1.14 -5.02 5.82
N ASN A 59 -1.51 -4.05 4.99
CA ASN A 59 -2.08 -4.30 3.67
C ASN A 59 -1.11 -5.05 2.77
N LEU A 60 0.19 -4.69 2.78
CA LEU A 60 1.21 -5.42 2.04
C LEU A 60 1.38 -6.85 2.56
N ALA A 61 1.39 -7.04 3.88
CA ALA A 61 1.48 -8.37 4.48
C ALA A 61 0.30 -9.27 4.10
N GLU A 62 -0.91 -8.71 4.08
CA GLU A 62 -2.11 -9.40 3.64
C GLU A 62 -2.00 -9.75 2.15
N PHE A 63 -1.65 -8.79 1.31
CA PHE A 63 -1.48 -8.98 -0.13
C PHE A 63 -0.46 -10.07 -0.46
N LEU A 64 0.74 -10.04 0.14
CA LEU A 64 1.78 -11.05 -0.13
C LEU A 64 1.40 -12.45 0.34
N ARG A 65 0.47 -12.57 1.29
CA ARG A 65 -0.04 -13.85 1.80
C ARG A 65 -1.12 -14.44 0.92
N THR A 66 -2.02 -13.61 0.38
CA THR A 66 -3.22 -14.06 -0.35
C THR A 66 -3.12 -13.89 -1.85
N TRP A 67 -2.25 -12.98 -2.32
CA TRP A 67 -2.20 -12.45 -3.68
C TRP A 67 -3.53 -11.81 -4.14
N GLU A 68 -4.35 -11.39 -3.17
CA GLU A 68 -5.64 -10.73 -3.39
C GLU A 68 -5.60 -9.28 -2.90
N PRO A 69 -6.36 -8.37 -3.52
CA PRO A 69 -6.44 -6.97 -3.10
C PRO A 69 -6.94 -6.86 -1.65
N PRO A 70 -6.19 -6.22 -0.74
CA PRO A 70 -6.67 -6.00 0.63
C PRO A 70 -7.91 -5.11 0.64
N GLN A 71 -8.89 -5.43 1.50
CA GLN A 71 -10.19 -4.74 1.52
C GLN A 71 -10.07 -3.23 1.78
N HIS A 72 -9.08 -2.83 2.56
CA HIS A 72 -8.84 -1.44 2.99
C HIS A 72 -7.64 -0.79 2.29
N ALA A 73 -7.09 -1.42 1.24
CA ALA A 73 -6.03 -0.80 0.45
C ALA A 73 -6.58 0.39 -0.35
N ARG A 74 -5.80 1.47 -0.38
CA ARG A 74 -6.08 2.64 -1.22
C ARG A 74 -5.69 2.36 -2.68
N PRO A 75 -6.26 3.08 -3.66
CA PRO A 75 -5.93 2.88 -5.07
C PRO A 75 -4.42 2.97 -5.38
N GLU A 76 -3.70 3.85 -4.69
CA GLU A 76 -2.25 4.01 -4.83
C GLU A 76 -1.48 2.79 -4.30
N GLU A 77 -1.96 2.15 -3.23
CA GLU A 77 -1.40 0.89 -2.71
C GLU A 77 -1.58 -0.24 -3.72
N LEU A 78 -2.78 -0.37 -4.30
CA LEU A 78 -3.07 -1.39 -5.31
C LEU A 78 -2.23 -1.20 -6.58
N THR A 79 -1.97 0.06 -6.96
CA THR A 79 -1.07 0.39 -8.08
C THR A 79 0.36 -0.07 -7.77
N ALA A 80 0.87 0.25 -6.58
CA ALA A 80 2.21 -0.17 -6.17
C ALA A 80 2.36 -1.71 -6.07
N TYR A 81 1.29 -2.42 -5.69
CA TYR A 81 1.29 -3.89 -5.69
C TYR A 81 1.33 -4.46 -7.11
N ALA A 82 0.65 -3.82 -8.08
CA ALA A 82 0.73 -4.24 -9.48
C ALA A 82 2.15 -4.04 -10.05
N GLU A 83 2.80 -2.92 -9.70
CA GLU A 83 4.20 -2.67 -10.07
C GLU A 83 5.14 -3.73 -9.47
N LEU A 84 4.97 -4.06 -8.18
CA LEU A 84 5.72 -5.13 -7.52
C LEU A 84 5.53 -6.47 -8.24
N VAL A 85 4.28 -6.83 -8.59
CA VAL A 85 3.99 -8.07 -9.34
C VAL A 85 4.75 -8.09 -10.67
N GLY A 86 4.77 -6.98 -11.40
CA GLY A 86 5.54 -6.84 -12.64
C GLY A 86 7.04 -7.07 -12.42
N GLN A 87 7.61 -6.53 -11.34
CA GLN A 87 9.01 -6.74 -10.96
C GLN A 87 9.28 -8.22 -10.61
N LEU A 88 8.38 -8.87 -9.86
CA LEU A 88 8.51 -10.29 -9.50
C LEU A 88 8.42 -11.22 -10.70
N VAL A 89 7.57 -10.91 -11.69
CA VAL A 89 7.52 -11.64 -12.98
C VAL A 89 8.83 -11.45 -13.73
N ALA A 90 9.34 -10.22 -13.84
CA ALA A 90 10.60 -9.93 -14.52
C ALA A 90 11.80 -10.64 -13.87
N ALA A 91 11.81 -10.73 -12.54
CA ALA A 91 12.80 -11.46 -11.76
C ALA A 91 12.61 -13.00 -11.79
N ARG A 92 11.56 -13.50 -12.46
CA ARG A 92 11.17 -14.92 -12.47
C ARG A 92 10.86 -15.50 -11.08
N ALA A 93 10.48 -14.64 -10.13
CA ALA A 93 10.05 -15.05 -8.80
C ALA A 93 8.62 -15.64 -8.82
N ILE A 94 7.81 -15.24 -9.79
CA ILE A 94 6.50 -15.81 -10.11
C ILE A 94 6.37 -16.01 -11.62
N THR A 95 5.45 -16.87 -12.07
CA THR A 95 5.24 -17.09 -13.51
C THR A 95 4.46 -15.92 -14.14
N PRO A 96 4.60 -15.66 -15.45
CA PRO A 96 3.81 -14.64 -16.13
C PRO A 96 2.30 -14.83 -15.99
N GLU A 97 1.82 -16.07 -16.04
CA GLU A 97 0.40 -16.41 -15.93
C GLU A 97 -0.15 -16.08 -14.54
N ALA A 98 0.62 -16.39 -13.49
CA ALA A 98 0.28 -16.01 -12.12
C ALA A 98 0.27 -14.48 -11.98
N GLY A 99 1.28 -13.79 -12.53
CA GLY A 99 1.34 -12.33 -12.51
C GLY A 99 0.15 -11.66 -13.20
N GLU A 100 -0.30 -12.20 -14.34
CA GLU A 100 -1.49 -11.71 -15.04
C GLU A 100 -2.76 -11.86 -14.20
N LEU A 101 -2.98 -13.04 -13.60
CA LEU A 101 -4.15 -13.29 -12.74
C LEU A 101 -4.19 -12.32 -11.55
N ILE A 102 -3.04 -12.09 -10.90
CA ILE A 102 -2.94 -11.18 -9.76
C ILE A 102 -3.19 -9.74 -10.22
N THR A 103 -2.62 -9.32 -11.35
CA THR A 103 -2.82 -7.97 -11.90
C THR A 103 -4.29 -7.72 -12.25
N VAL A 104 -4.99 -8.71 -12.81
CA VAL A 104 -6.44 -8.64 -13.07
C VAL A 104 -7.23 -8.51 -11.76
N SER A 105 -6.85 -9.23 -10.70
CA SER A 105 -7.52 -9.09 -9.39
C SER A 105 -7.31 -7.69 -8.81
N LEU A 106 -6.07 -7.17 -8.85
CA LEU A 106 -5.74 -5.79 -8.43
C LEU A 106 -6.53 -4.74 -9.22
N ALA A 107 -6.67 -4.91 -10.54
CA ALA A 107 -7.47 -4.02 -11.37
C ALA A 107 -8.94 -3.97 -10.93
N ARG A 108 -9.55 -5.13 -10.64
CA ARG A 108 -10.92 -5.18 -10.09
C ARG A 108 -11.01 -4.54 -8.72
N GLY A 109 -10.00 -4.74 -7.86
CA GLY A 109 -9.90 -4.09 -6.55
C GLY A 109 -9.87 -2.56 -6.66
N MET A 110 -9.14 -2.01 -7.63
CA MET A 110 -9.07 -0.57 -7.88
C MET A 110 -10.43 0.01 -8.30
N GLU A 111 -11.14 -0.66 -9.20
CA GLU A 111 -12.49 -0.23 -9.62
C GLU A 111 -13.47 -0.27 -8.44
N ALA A 112 -13.41 -1.32 -7.61
CA ALA A 112 -14.23 -1.40 -6.40
C ALA A 112 -13.88 -0.31 -5.36
N ALA A 113 -12.62 0.13 -5.28
CA ALA A 113 -12.20 1.21 -4.39
C ALA A 113 -12.70 2.58 -4.87
N ARG A 114 -12.75 2.81 -6.20
CA ARG A 114 -13.29 4.04 -6.78
C ARG A 114 -14.79 4.20 -6.53
N GLY A 115 -15.58 3.14 -6.71
CA GLY A 115 -17.03 3.16 -6.48
C GLY A 115 -17.46 3.30 -5.00
N ARG A 116 -16.53 3.25 -4.04
CA ARG A 116 -16.80 3.51 -2.61
C ARG A 116 -16.62 4.98 -2.21
N SER A 117 -16.13 5.81 -3.11
CA SER A 117 -15.87 7.24 -2.86
C SER A 117 -17.00 8.16 -3.36
N GLU A 118 -18.13 7.59 -3.81
CA GLU A 118 -19.34 8.30 -4.26
C GLU A 118 -20.46 8.24 -3.22
#